data_AF-A0A538GVZ8-F1
#
_entry.id   AF-A0A538GVZ8-F1
#
_cell.length_a   1.000
_cell.length_b   1.000
_cell.length_c   1.000
_cell.angle_alpha   90.00
_cell.angle_beta   90.00
_cell.angle_gamma   90.00
#
_symmetry.space_group_name_H-M   'P 1'
#
loop_
_entity.id
_entity.type
_entity.pdbx_description
1 polymer ?
#
loop_
_entity_poly.entity_id
_entity_poly.type
_entity_poly.pdbx_seq_one_letter_code
_entity_poly.pdbx_strand_id
1 'polypeptide(L)'
;MHVLRHVHRALRPNGLLLDVHPLGLEFAVRAGRRGLGFVDTRKFVRILEAMNDAVERSVSEGLFEEVRTLRRHVAERFDDAAEALEEADSWENLRLPAAVRRRLRQTDETPIEFVDTVRYRSLRKL
;
A
#
# COMPACT_ATOMS: atom_id res chain seq x y z
N MET A 1 -18.50 -0.58 -4.50
CA MET A 1 -18.69 -0.48 -5.97
C MET A 1 -19.26 0.86 -6.46
N HIS A 2 -19.35 1.89 -5.61
CA HIS A 2 -19.88 3.20 -5.99
C HIS A 2 -18.79 4.15 -6.55
N VAL A 3 -17.60 4.15 -5.93
CA VAL A 3 -16.51 5.08 -6.25
C VAL A 3 -15.95 4.86 -7.67
N LEU A 4 -15.60 3.63 -8.06
CA LEU A 4 -15.04 3.37 -9.41
C LEU A 4 -16.01 3.73 -10.54
N ARG A 5 -17.32 3.55 -10.34
CA ARG A 5 -18.34 3.98 -11.30
C ARG A 5 -18.47 5.50 -11.39
N HIS A 6 -18.31 6.20 -10.27
CA HIS A 6 -18.23 7.66 -10.28
C HIS A 6 -16.98 8.17 -11.00
N VAL A 7 -15.82 7.55 -10.75
CA VAL A 7 -14.58 7.87 -11.46
C VAL A 7 -14.73 7.61 -12.96
N HIS A 8 -15.32 6.47 -13.36
CA HIS A 8 -15.62 6.17 -14.77
C HIS A 8 -16.48 7.25 -15.41
N ARG A 9 -17.57 7.68 -14.76
CA ARG A 9 -18.44 8.75 -15.29
C ARG A 9 -17.72 10.09 -15.42
N ALA A 10 -16.81 10.41 -14.50
CA ALA A 10 -16.04 11.66 -14.52
C ALA A 10 -14.94 11.69 -15.59
N LEU A 11 -14.43 10.53 -16.00
CA LEU A 11 -13.40 10.44 -17.04
C LEU A 11 -13.98 10.71 -18.44
N ARG A 12 -13.21 11.41 -19.27
CA ARG A 12 -13.49 11.52 -20.70
C ARG A 12 -13.32 10.15 -21.39
N PRO A 13 -13.98 9.90 -22.54
CA PRO A 13 -13.73 8.70 -23.34
C PRO A 13 -12.23 8.49 -23.58
N ASN A 14 -11.74 7.25 -23.46
CA ASN A 14 -10.32 6.88 -23.52
C ASN A 14 -9.42 7.50 -22.41
N GLY A 15 -10.01 8.16 -21.41
CA GLY A 15 -9.27 8.69 -20.26
C GLY A 15 -8.61 7.57 -19.45
N LEU A 16 -7.48 7.89 -18.81
CA LEU A 16 -6.73 6.95 -17.99
C LEU A 16 -7.00 7.18 -16.50
N LEU A 17 -7.14 6.09 -15.76
CA LEU A 17 -7.14 6.02 -14.31
C LEU A 17 -5.87 5.30 -13.87
N LEU A 18 -5.07 5.94 -13.02
CA LEU A 18 -4.00 5.29 -12.30
C LEU A 18 -4.52 4.79 -10.94
N ASP A 19 -4.66 3.48 -10.82
CA ASP A 19 -4.94 2.82 -9.54
C ASP A 19 -3.62 2.44 -8.87
N VAL A 20 -3.42 2.93 -7.66
CA VAL A 20 -2.24 2.66 -6.83
C VAL A 20 -2.71 1.91 -5.59
N HIS A 21 -2.23 0.68 -5.44
CA HIS A 21 -2.79 -0.25 -4.46
C HIS A 21 -1.69 -0.99 -3.71
N PRO A 22 -1.61 -0.91 -2.38
CA PRO A 22 -0.68 -1.73 -1.61
C PRO A 22 -1.06 -3.21 -1.74
N LEU A 23 -0.06 -4.10 -1.80
CA LEU A 23 -0.32 -5.55 -1.87
C LEU A 23 -0.41 -6.19 -0.49
N GLY A 24 0.03 -5.49 0.57
CA GLY A 24 0.04 -6.02 1.93
C GLY A 24 0.97 -7.22 2.12
N LEU A 25 1.86 -7.46 1.14
CA LEU A 25 2.87 -8.51 1.14
C LEU A 25 4.18 -7.91 1.65
N GLU A 26 4.74 -8.53 2.70
CA GLU A 26 6.11 -8.27 3.15
C GLU A 26 6.41 -6.80 3.47
N PHE A 27 5.52 -6.13 4.21
CA PHE A 27 5.71 -4.74 4.62
C PHE A 27 6.84 -4.64 5.66
N ALA A 28 8.07 -4.46 5.16
CA ALA A 28 9.30 -4.62 5.92
C ALA A 28 9.64 -3.33 6.69
N VAL A 29 10.25 -3.49 7.85
CA VAL A 29 10.79 -2.38 8.65
C VAL A 29 12.31 -2.49 8.66
N ARG A 30 13.00 -1.40 8.33
CA ARG A 30 14.47 -1.33 8.25
C ARG A 30 15.01 -0.13 8.99
N ALA A 31 16.25 -0.24 9.45
CA ALA A 31 17.06 0.87 9.93
C ALA A 31 18.40 0.81 9.19
N GLY A 32 18.72 1.82 8.37
CA GLY A 32 19.89 1.77 7.48
C GLY A 32 19.89 0.50 6.61
N ARG A 33 20.88 -0.39 6.82
CA ARG A 33 20.98 -1.68 6.10
C ARG A 33 20.36 -2.85 6.86
N ARG A 34 19.90 -2.63 8.08
CA ARG A 34 19.44 -3.68 8.99
C ARG A 34 17.92 -3.89 8.89
N GLY A 35 17.52 -5.15 8.71
CA GLY A 35 16.11 -5.55 8.81
C GLY A 35 15.65 -5.65 10.27
N LEU A 36 14.58 -4.93 10.62
CA LEU A 36 13.97 -4.92 11.95
C LEU A 36 12.69 -5.76 12.04
N GLY A 37 12.24 -6.36 10.95
CA GLY A 37 11.08 -7.24 10.89
C GLY A 37 10.02 -6.74 9.91
N PHE A 38 8.75 -7.05 10.19
CA PHE A 38 7.62 -6.76 9.31
C PHE A 38 6.43 -6.21 10.09
N VAL A 39 5.63 -5.36 9.44
CA VAL A 39 4.32 -4.93 9.91
C VAL A 39 3.33 -6.10 9.80
N ASP A 40 2.42 -6.23 10.76
CA ASP A 40 1.32 -7.17 10.69
C ASP A 40 0.18 -6.58 9.83
N THR A 41 0.00 -7.18 8.65
CA THR A 41 -0.96 -6.73 7.63
C THR A 41 -2.24 -7.56 7.60
N ARG A 42 -2.45 -8.52 8.52
CA ARG A 42 -3.54 -9.52 8.41
C ARG A 42 -4.94 -8.91 8.34
N LYS A 43 -5.21 -7.85 9.11
CA LYS A 43 -6.50 -7.13 9.05
C LYS A 43 -6.63 -6.36 7.73
N PHE A 44 -5.53 -5.79 7.25
CA PHE A 44 -5.47 -5.03 6.01
C PHE A 44 -5.67 -5.89 4.76
N VAL A 45 -5.14 -7.11 4.72
CA VAL A 45 -5.28 -8.04 3.58
C VAL A 45 -6.73 -8.21 3.13
N ARG A 46 -7.67 -8.37 4.06
CA ARG A 46 -9.11 -8.50 3.72
C ARG A 46 -9.69 -7.26 3.05
N ILE A 47 -9.20 -6.08 3.43
CA ILE A 47 -9.60 -4.80 2.82
C ILE A 47 -9.03 -4.73 1.39
N LEU A 48 -7.77 -5.15 1.22
CA LEU A 48 -7.11 -5.18 -0.09
C LEU A 48 -7.78 -6.15 -1.06
N GLU A 49 -8.19 -7.33 -0.59
CA GLU A 49 -8.97 -8.29 -1.37
C GLU A 49 -10.27 -7.67 -1.88
N ALA A 50 -11.06 -7.07 -0.99
CA ALA A 50 -12.33 -6.43 -1.37
C ALA A 50 -12.14 -5.26 -2.36
N MET A 51 -11.05 -4.49 -2.22
CA MET A 51 -10.71 -3.42 -3.14
C MET A 51 -10.24 -3.98 -4.50
N ASN A 52 -9.46 -5.05 -4.50
CA ASN A 52 -9.04 -5.73 -5.72
C ASN A 52 -10.24 -6.28 -6.50
N ASP A 53 -11.16 -6.97 -5.83
CA ASP A 53 -12.38 -7.50 -6.41
C ASP A 53 -13.27 -6.41 -7.02
N ALA A 54 -13.25 -5.20 -6.45
CA ALA A 54 -14.00 -4.07 -7.00
C ALA A 54 -13.40 -3.61 -8.34
N VAL A 55 -12.06 -3.58 -8.46
CA VAL A 55 -11.39 -3.25 -9.72
C VAL A 55 -11.62 -4.33 -10.76
N GLU A 56 -11.43 -5.60 -10.41
CA GLU A 56 -11.65 -6.73 -11.32
C GLU A 56 -13.09 -6.77 -11.85
N ARG A 57 -14.08 -6.52 -10.99
CA ARG A 57 -15.47 -6.38 -11.42
C ARG A 57 -15.64 -5.26 -12.43
N SER A 58 -15.07 -4.07 -12.18
CA SER A 58 -15.20 -2.94 -13.10
C SER A 58 -14.61 -3.22 -14.49
N VAL A 59 -13.55 -4.04 -14.57
CA VAL A 59 -12.98 -4.51 -15.83
C VAL A 59 -13.90 -5.54 -16.49
N SER A 60 -14.38 -6.53 -15.74
CA SER A 60 -15.29 -7.57 -16.26
C SER A 60 -16.63 -7.01 -16.77
N GLU A 61 -17.11 -5.90 -16.18
CA GLU A 61 -18.31 -5.17 -16.58
C GLU A 61 -18.08 -4.28 -17.82
N GLY A 62 -16.85 -4.22 -18.33
CA GLY A 62 -16.49 -3.41 -19.49
C GLY A 62 -16.47 -1.90 -19.21
N LEU A 63 -16.34 -1.48 -17.95
CA LEU A 63 -16.17 -0.06 -17.62
C LEU A 63 -14.74 0.38 -17.94
N PHE A 64 -13.77 -0.49 -17.67
CA PHE A 64 -12.37 -0.22 -17.87
C PHE A 64 -11.67 -1.35 -18.61
N GLU A 65 -10.65 -1.00 -19.38
CA GLU A 65 -9.64 -1.90 -19.93
C GLU A 65 -8.35 -1.77 -19.12
N GLU A 66 -7.75 -2.88 -18.68
CA GLU A 66 -6.41 -2.82 -18.09
C GLU A 66 -5.36 -2.67 -19.20
N VAL A 67 -4.63 -1.55 -19.17
CA VAL A 67 -3.58 -1.25 -20.15
C VAL A 67 -2.23 -1.79 -19.70
N ARG A 68 -1.91 -1.62 -18.40
CA ARG A 68 -0.60 -1.98 -17.85
C ARG A 68 -0.66 -2.15 -16.34
N THR A 69 0.09 -3.15 -15.85
CA THR A 69 0.33 -3.37 -14.43
C THR A 69 1.83 -3.40 -14.12
N LEU A 70 2.22 -2.77 -13.01
CA LEU A 70 3.58 -2.75 -12.49
C LEU A 70 3.57 -2.96 -10.97
N ARG A 71 4.61 -3.62 -10.44
CA ARG A 71 4.85 -3.72 -8.99
C ARG A 71 6.12 -2.95 -8.62
N ARG A 72 6.11 -2.23 -7.51
CA ARG A 72 7.25 -1.48 -7.00
C ARG A 72 7.31 -1.59 -5.48
N HIS A 73 8.52 -1.57 -4.94
CA HIS A 73 8.71 -1.29 -3.53
C HIS A 73 8.68 0.21 -3.31
N VAL A 74 7.90 0.65 -2.33
CA VAL A 74 7.80 2.04 -1.91
C VAL A 74 8.30 2.09 -0.46
N ALA A 75 9.30 2.92 -0.21
CA ALA A 75 9.83 3.14 1.12
C ALA A 75 9.31 4.47 1.64
N GLU A 76 8.57 4.42 2.75
CA GLU A 76 8.35 5.58 3.59
C GLU A 76 9.55 5.69 4.54
N ARG A 77 10.13 6.89 4.63
CA ARG A 77 11.42 7.12 5.27
C ARG A 77 11.25 8.15 6.38
N PHE A 78 11.79 7.81 7.54
CA PHE A 78 11.78 8.62 8.75
C PHE A 78 13.20 8.88 9.21
N ASP A 79 13.40 10.04 9.81
CA ASP A 79 14.73 10.45 10.28
C ASP A 79 15.13 9.69 11.55
N ASP A 80 14.16 9.35 12.40
CA ASP A 80 14.39 8.62 13.64
C ASP A 80 13.29 7.61 13.99
N ALA A 81 13.54 6.83 15.04
CA ALA A 81 12.62 5.81 15.52
C ALA A 81 11.38 6.37 16.21
N ALA A 82 11.42 7.61 16.74
CA ALA A 82 10.26 8.21 17.39
C ALA A 82 9.20 8.60 16.35
N GLU A 83 9.62 9.23 15.26
CA GLU A 83 8.77 9.58 14.12
C GLU A 83 8.12 8.32 13.51
N ALA A 84 8.91 7.28 13.24
CA ALA A 84 8.40 6.02 12.70
C ALA A 84 7.39 5.32 13.65
N LEU A 85 7.58 5.43 14.97
CA LEU A 85 6.65 4.87 15.95
C LEU A 85 5.35 5.67 16.04
N GLU A 86 5.42 7.00 15.96
CA GLU A 86 4.25 7.88 15.91
C GLU A 86 3.38 7.59 14.69
N GLU A 87 4.00 7.49 13.50
CA GLU A 87 3.29 7.08 12.29
C GLU A 87 2.65 5.70 12.46
N ALA A 88 3.39 4.74 12.99
CA ALA A 88 2.87 3.39 13.23
C ALA A 88 1.76 3.31 14.29
N ASP A 89 1.67 4.29 15.19
CA ASP A 89 0.59 4.43 16.17
C ASP A 89 -0.68 5.05 15.59
N SER A 90 -0.57 5.75 14.46
CA SER A 90 -1.72 6.34 13.76
C SER A 90 -2.54 5.32 12.95
N TRP A 91 -1.98 4.13 12.67
CA TRP A 91 -2.59 3.16 11.77
C TRP A 91 -3.81 2.45 12.36
N GLU A 92 -4.90 2.37 11.58
CA GLU A 92 -6.14 1.71 11.99
C GLU A 92 -6.20 0.20 11.63
N ASN A 93 -5.59 -0.17 10.50
CA ASN A 93 -5.71 -1.52 9.92
C ASN A 93 -4.38 -2.28 9.82
N LEU A 94 -3.30 -1.62 10.19
CA LEU A 94 -1.96 -2.18 10.27
C LEU A 94 -1.53 -2.21 11.74
N ARG A 95 -0.64 -3.14 12.08
CA ARG A 95 -0.08 -3.18 13.43
C ARG A 95 1.41 -3.44 13.38
N LEU A 96 2.18 -2.57 14.00
CA LEU A 96 3.60 -2.82 14.22
C LEU A 96 3.79 -3.80 15.39
N PRO A 97 4.37 -5.01 15.18
CA PRO A 97 4.51 -6.00 16.25
C PRO A 97 5.40 -5.50 17.39
N ALA A 98 5.10 -5.90 18.63
CA ALA A 98 5.84 -5.47 19.82
C ALA A 98 7.35 -5.75 19.74
N ALA A 99 7.74 -6.87 19.12
CA ALA A 99 9.15 -7.20 18.89
C ALA A 99 9.84 -6.24 17.90
N VAL A 100 9.14 -5.72 16.90
CA VAL A 100 9.66 -4.71 15.97
C VAL A 100 9.75 -3.37 16.68
N ARG A 101 8.72 -2.96 17.43
CA ARG A 101 8.74 -1.75 18.27
C ARG A 101 9.91 -1.72 19.24
N ARG A 102 10.17 -2.84 19.92
CA ARG A 102 11.33 -2.97 20.80
C ARG A 102 12.65 -2.78 20.05
N ARG A 103 12.78 -3.39 18.86
CA ARG A 103 13.99 -3.25 18.02
C ARG A 103 14.19 -1.82 17.53
N LEU A 104 13.13 -1.11 17.15
CA LEU A 104 13.19 0.32 16.80
C LEU A 104 13.66 1.17 17.97
N ARG A 105 13.15 0.95 19.18
CA ARG A 105 13.59 1.71 20.37
C ARG A 105 15.04 1.44 20.79
N GLN A 106 15.66 0.39 20.26
CA GLN A 106 17.02 -0.04 20.60
C GLN A 106 18.03 0.24 19.48
N THR A 107 17.58 0.79 18.35
CA THR A 107 18.44 1.06 17.21
C THR A 107 18.86 2.52 17.23
N ASP A 108 20.16 2.78 17.04
CA ASP A 108 20.69 4.11 16.75
C ASP A 108 20.93 4.28 15.23
N GLU A 109 20.69 3.24 14.44
CA GLU A 109 20.82 3.28 12.98
C GLU A 109 19.66 4.07 12.34
N THR A 110 20.01 4.98 11.44
CA THR A 110 19.07 5.76 10.63
C THR A 110 19.47 5.69 9.14
N PRO A 111 18.56 5.96 8.20
CA PRO A 111 17.13 6.25 8.37
C PRO A 111 16.32 5.03 8.85
N ILE A 112 15.11 5.26 9.34
CA ILE A 112 14.10 4.19 9.49
C ILE A 112 13.27 4.15 8.22
N GLU A 113 12.99 2.95 7.70
CA GLU A 113 12.18 2.78 6.50
C GLU A 113 11.09 1.73 6.71
N PHE A 114 9.85 2.08 6.34
CA PHE A 114 8.76 1.14 6.14
C PHE A 114 8.60 0.88 4.64
N VAL A 115 8.87 -0.35 4.21
CA VAL A 115 8.95 -0.73 2.80
C VAL A 115 7.77 -1.61 2.44
N ASP A 116 6.80 -1.06 1.70
CA ASP A 116 5.64 -1.80 1.19
C ASP A 116 5.84 -2.17 -0.29
N THR A 117 5.12 -3.19 -0.74
CA THR A 117 5.01 -3.53 -2.16
C THR A 117 3.69 -3.00 -2.70
N VAL A 118 3.77 -2.05 -3.63
CA VAL A 118 2.61 -1.40 -4.24
C VAL A 118 2.47 -1.83 -5.69
N ARG A 119 1.23 -2.10 -6.10
CA ARG A 119 0.84 -2.33 -7.49
C ARG A 119 0.27 -1.06 -8.08
N TYR A 120 0.77 -0.71 -9.25
CA TYR A 120 0.28 0.37 -10.10
C TYR A 120 -0.44 -0.25 -11.28
N ARG A 121 -1.71 0.09 -11.48
CA ARG A 121 -2.53 -0.32 -12.62
C ARG A 121 -2.97 0.90 -13.40
N SER A 122 -2.71 0.90 -14.70
CA SER A 122 -3.28 1.88 -15.62
C SER A 122 -4.52 1.28 -16.26
N LEU A 123 -5.67 1.89 -15.99
CA LEU A 123 -6.97 1.49 -16.51
C LEU A 123 -7.46 2.54 -17.51
N ARG A 124 -7.96 2.13 -18.67
CA ARG A 124 -8.55 3.03 -19.66
C ARG A 124 -10.05 2.95 -19.60
N LYS A 125 -10.72 4.09 -19.59
CA LYS A 125 -12.18 4.15 -19.74
C LYS A 125 -12.60 3.65 -21.12
N LEU A 126 -13.50 2.67 -21.10
CA LEU A 126 -14.30 2.25 -22.25
C LEU A 126 -15.58 3.09 -22.36
#